data_AF-A0A357KQ52-F1
#
_entry.id   AF-A0A357KQ52-F1
#
_cell.length_a   1.000
_cell.length_b   1.000
_cell.length_c   1.000
_cell.angle_alpha   90.00
_cell.angle_beta   90.00
_cell.angle_gamma   90.00
#
_symmetry.space_group_name_H-M   'P 1'
#
loop_
_entity.id
_entity.type
_entity.pdbx_description
1 polymer ?
#
loop_
_entity_poly.entity_id
_entity_poly.type
_entity_poly.pdbx_seq_one_letter_code
_entity_poly.pdbx_strand_id
1 'polypeptide(L)' 'MSHNNTVLFQRLKLVPRHEFETLAKQHHCGRSFRTASRWSQFVIMMM' A
#
# COMPACT_ATOMS: atom_id res chain seq x y z
N MET A 1 3.50 4.00 -16.13
CA MET A 1 4.15 4.06 -14.80
C MET A 1 5.64 4.28 -15.05
N SER A 2 6.10 5.51 -14.89
CA SER A 2 7.54 5.82 -14.87
C SER A 2 8.21 4.95 -13.82
N HIS A 3 9.41 4.46 -14.12
CA HIS A 3 10.18 3.65 -13.17
C HIS A 3 10.42 4.49 -11.90
N ASN A 4 9.59 4.28 -10.87
CA ASN A 4 9.71 4.94 -9.57
C ASN A 4 10.98 4.42 -8.88
N ASN A 5 12.13 5.01 -9.21
CA ASN A 5 13.44 4.62 -8.71
C ASN A 5 13.83 5.45 -7.48
N THR A 6 12.88 5.70 -6.57
CA THR A 6 13.21 6.32 -5.29
C THR A 6 13.73 5.25 -4.34
N VAL A 7 14.69 5.60 -3.49
CA VAL A 7 15.19 4.70 -2.42
C VAL A 7 14.03 4.20 -1.56
N LEU A 8 13.03 5.05 -1.31
CA LEU A 8 11.79 4.70 -0.62
C LEU A 8 11.02 3.58 -1.34
N PHE A 9 10.84 3.66 -2.66
CA PHE A 9 10.17 2.61 -3.43
C PHE A 9 10.95 1.30 -3.44
N GLN A 10 12.29 1.37 -3.46
CA GLN A 10 13.14 0.18 -3.34
C GLN A 10 12.96 -0.49 -1.96
N ARG A 11 12.83 0.30 -0.88
CA ARG A 11 12.57 -0.23 0.47
C ARG A 11 11.17 -0.82 0.61
N LEU A 12 10.16 -0.23 -0.04
CA LEU A 12 8.78 -0.75 -0.07
C LEU A 12 8.68 -2.15 -0.69
N LYS A 13 9.61 -2.54 -1.57
CA LYS A 13 9.66 -3.91 -2.12
C LYS A 13 9.94 -4.98 -1.05
N LEU A 14 10.50 -4.61 0.10
CA LEU A 14 10.72 -5.53 1.22
C LEU A 14 9.43 -5.80 2.01
N VAL A 15 8.37 -5.04 1.77
CA VAL A 15 7.08 -5.21 2.44
C VAL A 15 6.21 -6.16 1.61
N PRO A 16 5.79 -7.32 2.15
CA PRO A 16 4.94 -8.26 1.42
C PRO A 16 3.53 -7.69 1.23
N ARG A 17 3.24 -7.22 0.01
CA ARG A 17 1.96 -6.57 -0.33
C ARG A 17 0.74 -7.45 -0.05
N HIS A 18 0.80 -8.74 -0.32
CA HIS A 18 -0.34 -9.65 -0.14
C HIS A 18 -0.69 -9.82 1.35
N GLU A 19 0.32 -10.00 2.20
CA GLU A 19 0.12 -10.07 3.66
C GLU A 19 -0.38 -8.75 4.21
N PHE A 20 0.21 -7.63 3.77
CA PHE A 20 -0.29 -6.31 4.11
C PHE A 20 -1.77 -6.14 3.77
N GLU A 21 -2.18 -6.50 2.54
CA GLU A 21 -3.58 -6.38 2.13
C GLU A 21 -4.51 -7.34 2.91
N THR A 22 -4.01 -8.51 3.32
CA THR A 22 -4.74 -9.45 4.19
C THR A 22 -4.99 -8.86 5.57
N LEU A 23 -3.94 -8.37 6.23
CA LEU A 23 -4.03 -7.71 7.54
C LEU A 23 -4.88 -6.44 7.46
N ALA A 24 -4.70 -5.66 6.39
CA ALA A 24 -5.47 -4.44 6.19
C ALA A 24 -6.98 -4.70 6.05
N LYS A 25 -7.38 -5.86 5.48
CA LYS A 25 -8.78 -6.29 5.43
C LYS A 25 -9.28 -6.75 6.80
N GLN A 26 -8.47 -7.50 7.55
CA GLN A 26 -8.82 -7.97 8.90
C GLN A 26 -9.07 -6.81 9.86
N HIS A 27 -8.27 -5.75 9.77
CA HIS A 27 -8.38 -4.55 10.60
C HIS A 27 -9.20 -3.43 9.94
N HIS A 28 -9.82 -3.65 8.78
CA HIS A 28 -10.64 -2.62 8.16
C HIS A 28 -11.97 -2.50 8.90
N CYS A 29 -12.23 -1.31 9.42
CA CYS A 29 -13.54 -0.93 9.93
C CYS A 29 -14.09 0.22 9.08
N GLY A 30 -15.39 0.17 8.78
CA GLY A 30 -16.08 1.21 8.03
C GLY A 30 -16.42 0.83 6.59
N ARG A 31 -16.52 1.85 5.72
CA ARG A 31 -16.98 1.68 4.33
C ARG A 31 -15.83 1.26 3.42
N SER A 32 -16.14 0.38 2.46
CA SER A 32 -15.20 -0.02 1.40
C SER A 32 -14.62 1.19 0.66
N PHE A 33 -13.34 1.09 0.34
CA PHE A 33 -12.67 2.05 -0.53
C PHE A 33 -13.21 1.94 -1.96
N ARG A 34 -13.30 3.09 -2.66
CA ARG A 34 -13.82 3.14 -4.03
C ARG A 34 -12.72 2.92 -5.08
N THR A 35 -11.59 3.61 -4.94
CA THR A 35 -10.57 3.70 -6.00
C THR A 35 -9.15 3.40 -5.51
N ALA A 36 -8.82 3.74 -4.26
CA ALA A 36 -7.48 3.51 -3.70
C ALA A 36 -7.52 2.39 -2.67
N SER A 37 -6.77 1.31 -2.91
CA SER A 37 -6.55 0.26 -1.91
C SER A 37 -5.80 0.80 -0.69
N ARG A 38 -5.85 0.09 0.44
CA ARG A 38 -5.02 0.40 1.62
C ARG A 38 -3.53 0.47 1.29
N TRP A 39 -3.06 -0.39 0.38
CA TRP A 39 -1.69 -0.35 -0.10
C TRP A 39 -1.39 0.95 -0.86
N SER A 40 -2.29 1.36 -1.77
CA SER A 40 -2.14 2.63 -2.51
C SER A 40 -2.12 3.83 -1.56
N GLN A 41 -3.04 3.88 -0.60
CA GLN A 41 -3.07 4.92 0.43
C GLN A 41 -1.77 4.96 1.25
N PHE A 42 -1.27 3.80 1.67
CA PHE A 42 -0.02 3.67 2.42
C PHE A 42 1.19 4.20 1.65
N VAL A 43 1.34 3.82 0.38
CA VAL A 43 2.43 4.30 -0.47
C VAL A 43 2.35 5.81 -0.68
N ILE A 44 1.14 6.35 -0.90
CA ILE A 44 0.94 7.80 -1.06
C ILE A 44 1.31 8.56 0.23
N MET A 45 0.97 8.03 1.40
CA MET A 45 1.34 8.66 2.68
C MET A 45 2.85 8.62 2.97
N MET A 46 3.61 7.74 2.30
CA MET A 46 5.06 7.66 2.45
C MET A 46 5.82 8.56 1.48
N MET A 47 5.18 9.10 0.44
CA MET A 47 5.77 10.02 -0.55
C MET A 47 5.55 11.47 -0.14
#